data_AF-C0QTG8-F1
#
_entry.id   AF-C0QTG8-F1
#
_cell.length_a   1.000
_cell.length_b   1.000
_cell.length_c   1.000
_cell.angle_alpha   90.00
_cell.angle_beta   90.00
_cell.angle_gamma   90.00
#
_symmetry.space_group_name_H-M   'P 1'
#
loop_
_entity.id
_entity.type
_entity.pdbx_description
1 polymer ?
#
loop_
_entity_poly.entity_id
_entity_poly.type
_entity_poly.pdbx_seq_one_letter_code
_entity_poly.pdbx_strand_id
1 'polypeptide(L)'
;MSRLFIVSFLVTVQFFILSCSKKDSELSKEDKCKLVYKVYSDCYYGSYFIEDPSNCTGLSNGFYKVLKKEGYGTDILEKAKSVCYTGCNQSVNKRKIDPYKEFKKKHCFF
;
A
#
# COMPACT_ATOMS: atom_id res chain seq x y z
N MET A 1 -17.79 -18.29 9.20
CA MET A 1 -17.73 -16.85 8.88
C MET A 1 -16.28 -16.49 8.57
N SER A 2 -15.98 -15.41 7.84
CA SER A 2 -14.60 -14.89 7.58
C SER A 2 -13.92 -15.21 6.22
N ARG A 3 -14.68 -15.34 5.12
CA ARG A 3 -14.12 -15.10 3.76
C ARG A 3 -14.64 -13.82 3.10
N LEU A 4 -15.68 -13.20 3.65
CA LEU A 4 -16.32 -12.01 3.06
C LEU A 4 -15.63 -10.68 3.36
N PHE A 5 -14.83 -10.56 4.43
CA PHE A 5 -14.26 -9.26 4.82
C PHE A 5 -13.05 -8.83 3.98
N ILE A 6 -12.33 -9.76 3.35
CA ILE A 6 -11.17 -9.44 2.50
C ILE A 6 -11.62 -8.91 1.14
N VAL A 7 -12.79 -9.32 0.66
CA VAL A 7 -13.32 -8.92 -0.66
C VAL A 7 -13.84 -7.49 -0.63
N SER A 8 -14.44 -7.03 0.48
CA SER A 8 -14.96 -5.66 0.58
C SER A 8 -13.87 -4.58 0.71
N PHE A 9 -12.67 -4.92 1.18
CA PHE A 9 -11.53 -3.99 1.23
C PHE A 9 -10.87 -3.77 -0.15
N LEU A 10 -11.06 -4.71 -1.09
CA LEU A 10 -10.57 -4.62 -2.47
C LEU A 10 -11.48 -3.77 -3.37
N VAL A 11 -12.77 -3.65 -3.06
CA VAL A 11 -13.74 -2.93 -3.90
C VAL A 11 -13.61 -1.40 -3.77
N THR A 12 -13.11 -0.88 -2.64
CA THR A 12 -12.80 0.56 -2.51
C THR A 12 -11.50 0.96 -3.22
N VAL A 13 -10.60 0.01 -3.48
CA VAL A 13 -9.41 0.25 -4.33
C VAL A 13 -9.81 0.45 -5.80
N GLN A 14 -10.94 -0.12 -6.22
CA GLN A 14 -11.42 -0.08 -7.59
C GLN A 14 -12.05 1.26 -8.00
N PHE A 15 -12.44 2.11 -7.06
CA PHE A 15 -13.23 3.31 -7.37
C PHE A 15 -12.43 4.58 -7.75
N PHE A 16 -11.09 4.58 -7.61
CA PHE A 16 -10.29 5.78 -7.92
C PHE A 16 -9.15 5.60 -8.91
N ILE A 17 -8.91 4.38 -9.40
CA ILE A 17 -7.97 4.15 -10.53
C ILE A 17 -8.65 4.48 -11.87
N LEU A 18 -9.99 4.57 -11.90
CA LEU A 18 -10.77 4.69 -13.13
C LEU A 18 -10.96 6.10 -13.71
N SER A 19 -10.46 7.17 -13.08
CA SER A 19 -10.69 8.53 -13.62
C SER A 19 -9.44 9.30 -14.07
N CYS A 20 -8.25 8.70 -14.03
CA CYS A 20 -7.06 9.26 -14.72
C CYS A 20 -5.87 8.28 -14.64
N SER A 21 -5.95 7.11 -15.26
CA SER A 21 -4.78 6.22 -15.43
C SER A 21 -3.78 6.84 -16.41
N LYS A 22 -2.99 7.79 -15.92
CA LYS A 22 -1.65 8.04 -16.47
C LYS A 22 -0.88 6.73 -16.36
N LYS A 23 -0.29 6.27 -17.47
CA LYS A 23 0.63 5.12 -17.43
C LYS A 23 1.78 5.46 -16.47
N ASP A 24 2.42 4.45 -15.88
CA ASP A 24 3.57 4.61 -14.96
C ASP A 24 4.62 5.62 -15.48
N SER A 25 4.80 5.66 -16.80
CA SER A 25 5.68 6.58 -17.55
C SER A 25 5.31 8.07 -17.46
N GLU A 26 4.10 8.42 -17.06
CA GLU A 26 3.60 9.80 -16.97
C GLU A 26 3.40 10.28 -15.53
N LEU A 27 3.64 9.42 -14.53
CA LEU A 27 3.57 9.82 -13.12
C LEU A 27 4.81 10.65 -12.76
N SER A 28 4.58 11.83 -12.19
CA SER A 28 5.65 12.60 -11.56
C SER A 28 6.21 11.84 -10.34
N LYS A 29 7.44 12.16 -9.92
CA LYS A 29 8.01 11.60 -8.68
C LYS A 29 7.11 11.82 -7.46
N GLU A 30 6.37 12.92 -7.44
CA GLU A 30 5.39 13.24 -6.39
C GLU A 30 4.19 12.29 -6.43
N ASP A 31 3.65 12.02 -7.62
CA ASP A 31 2.49 11.13 -7.78
C ASP A 31 2.85 9.68 -7.43
N LYS A 32 4.05 9.22 -7.81
CA LYS A 32 4.59 7.91 -7.39
C LYS A 32 4.70 7.83 -5.88
N CYS A 33 5.22 8.88 -5.24
CA CYS A 33 5.32 8.94 -3.78
C CYS A 33 3.96 8.91 -3.09
N LYS A 34 2.96 9.65 -3.60
CA LYS A 34 1.59 9.64 -3.07
C LYS A 34 0.92 8.28 -3.20
N LEU A 35 1.11 7.61 -4.34
CA LEU A 35 0.60 6.24 -4.55
C LEU A 35 1.17 5.28 -3.50
N VAL A 36 2.49 5.31 -3.30
CA VAL A 36 3.17 4.45 -2.34
C VAL A 36 2.81 4.83 -0.89
N TYR A 37 2.60 6.11 -0.58
CA TYR A 37 2.06 6.52 0.73
C TYR A 37 0.64 6.02 0.98
N LYS A 38 -0.22 6.02 -0.04
CA LYS A 38 -1.56 5.46 0.07
C LYS A 38 -1.51 3.98 0.41
N VAL A 39 -0.67 3.20 -0.27
CA VAL A 39 -0.44 1.77 0.06
C VAL A 39 0.01 1.59 1.51
N TYR A 40 0.97 2.41 1.97
CA TYR A 40 1.42 2.41 3.36
C TYR A 40 0.28 2.67 4.36
N SER A 41 -0.55 3.68 4.09
CA SER A 41 -1.71 4.03 4.92
C SER A 41 -2.78 2.94 4.90
N ASP A 42 -3.14 2.43 3.73
CA ASP A 42 -4.14 1.37 3.57
C ASP A 42 -3.71 0.09 4.30
N CYS A 43 -2.42 -0.27 4.22
CA CYS A 43 -1.88 -1.40 4.98
C CYS A 43 -1.83 -1.11 6.48
N TYR A 44 -1.55 0.11 6.93
CA TYR A 44 -1.60 0.46 8.35
C TYR A 44 -3.01 0.31 8.94
N TYR A 45 -4.01 0.95 8.32
CA TYR A 45 -5.40 0.93 8.82
C TYR A 45 -6.09 -0.41 8.55
N GLY A 46 -5.81 -1.06 7.42
CA GLY A 46 -6.35 -2.39 7.11
C GLY A 46 -5.80 -3.50 8.02
N SER A 47 -4.65 -3.27 8.65
CA SER A 47 -4.01 -4.22 9.57
C SER A 47 -4.37 -3.99 11.04
N TYR A 48 -5.33 -3.10 11.34
CA TYR A 48 -5.68 -2.74 12.72
C TYR A 48 -6.12 -3.95 13.57
N PHE A 49 -6.62 -5.01 12.93
CA PHE A 49 -7.06 -6.25 13.57
C PHE A 49 -6.03 -7.39 13.46
N ILE A 50 -4.84 -7.12 12.90
CA ILE A 50 -3.76 -8.11 12.81
C ILE A 50 -2.96 -8.06 14.11
N GLU A 51 -2.88 -9.20 14.80
CA GLU A 51 -2.08 -9.32 16.03
C GLU A 51 -0.69 -9.94 15.78
N ASP A 52 -0.58 -10.78 14.74
CA ASP A 52 0.69 -11.45 14.38
C ASP A 52 1.40 -10.72 13.24
N PRO A 53 2.62 -10.19 13.46
CA PRO A 53 3.45 -9.55 12.43
C PRO A 53 3.72 -10.45 11.20
N SER A 54 3.69 -11.78 11.35
CA SER A 54 3.91 -12.73 10.26
C SER A 54 2.88 -12.54 9.13
N ASN A 55 1.67 -12.08 9.46
CA ASN A 55 0.59 -11.80 8.50
C ASN A 55 0.86 -10.54 7.66
N CYS A 56 1.75 -9.64 8.09
CA CYS A 56 2.16 -8.47 7.28
C CYS A 56 2.87 -8.89 5.98
N THR A 57 3.55 -10.03 5.98
CA THR A 57 4.15 -10.61 4.78
C THR A 57 3.06 -11.06 3.79
N GLY A 58 1.99 -11.67 4.28
CA GLY A 58 0.83 -12.05 3.46
C GLY A 58 0.15 -10.85 2.83
N LEU A 59 -0.10 -9.81 3.63
CA LEU A 59 -0.74 -8.57 3.20
C LEU A 59 0.08 -7.84 2.12
N SER A 60 1.37 -7.63 2.35
CA SER A 60 2.28 -6.96 1.40
C SER A 60 2.43 -7.72 0.09
N ASN A 61 2.48 -9.05 0.12
CA ASN A 61 2.46 -9.89 -1.07
C ASN A 61 1.11 -9.83 -1.81
N GLY A 62 0.01 -9.67 -1.09
CA GLY A 62 -1.32 -9.43 -1.66
C GLY A 62 -1.36 -8.13 -2.48
N PHE A 63 -0.89 -7.03 -1.88
CA PHE A 63 -0.79 -5.73 -2.55
C PHE A 63 0.11 -5.78 -3.79
N TYR A 64 1.28 -6.42 -3.68
CA TYR A 64 2.18 -6.63 -4.82
C TYR A 64 1.46 -7.32 -6.00
N LYS A 65 0.69 -8.38 -5.74
CA LYS A 65 -0.06 -9.10 -6.79
C LYS A 65 -1.14 -8.24 -7.43
N VAL A 66 -1.83 -7.39 -6.66
CA VAL A 66 -2.84 -6.47 -7.19
C VAL A 66 -2.19 -5.42 -8.09
N LEU A 67 -1.18 -4.71 -7.61
CA LEU A 67 -0.50 -3.68 -8.40
C LEU A 67 0.17 -4.26 -9.66
N LYS A 68 0.69 -5.49 -9.58
CA LYS A 68 1.24 -6.19 -10.75
C LYS A 68 0.16 -6.46 -11.81
N LYS A 69 -1.07 -6.80 -11.40
CA LYS A 69 -2.20 -6.98 -12.32
C LYS A 69 -2.66 -5.67 -12.95
N GLU A 70 -2.56 -4.56 -12.22
CA GLU A 70 -2.86 -3.20 -12.71
C GLU A 70 -1.78 -2.65 -13.68
N GLY A 71 -0.65 -3.35 -13.84
CA GLY A 71 0.38 -3.00 -14.82
C GLY A 71 1.39 -1.94 -14.35
N TYR A 72 1.54 -1.74 -13.03
CA TYR A 72 2.60 -0.89 -12.48
C TYR A 72 4.00 -1.49 -12.67
N GLY A 73 4.99 -0.62 -12.81
CA GLY A 73 6.41 -0.92 -12.97
C GLY A 73 7.03 -1.52 -11.71
N THR A 74 8.10 -2.30 -11.90
CA THR A 74 8.78 -3.04 -10.83
C THR A 74 9.31 -2.15 -9.72
N ASP A 75 9.71 -0.92 -10.04
CA ASP A 75 10.10 0.12 -9.07
C ASP A 75 8.97 0.42 -8.08
N ILE A 76 7.76 0.66 -8.57
CA ILE A 76 6.59 0.92 -7.73
C ILE A 76 6.18 -0.35 -6.98
N LEU A 77 6.20 -1.51 -7.64
CA LEU A 77 5.78 -2.77 -7.02
C LEU A 77 6.61 -3.15 -5.79
N GLU A 78 7.94 -3.14 -5.90
CA GLU A 78 8.83 -3.48 -4.78
C GLU A 78 8.74 -2.43 -3.66
N LYS A 79 8.61 -1.14 -4.02
CA LYS A 79 8.41 -0.06 -3.04
C LYS A 79 7.09 -0.23 -2.29
N ALA A 80 6.00 -0.43 -3.00
CA ALA A 80 4.66 -0.61 -2.45
C ALA A 80 4.59 -1.83 -1.53
N LYS A 81 5.21 -2.94 -1.92
CA LYS A 81 5.35 -4.13 -1.07
C LYS A 81 6.08 -3.82 0.23
N SER A 82 7.24 -3.17 0.14
CA SER A 82 8.06 -2.81 1.31
C SER A 82 7.34 -1.85 2.26
N VAL A 83 6.73 -0.79 1.74
CA VAL A 83 6.01 0.16 2.61
C VAL A 83 4.72 -0.42 3.16
N CYS A 84 4.03 -1.30 2.44
CA CYS A 84 2.86 -2.00 2.96
C CYS A 84 3.23 -2.84 4.19
N TYR A 85 4.33 -3.60 4.10
CA TYR A 85 4.85 -4.34 5.24
C TYR A 85 5.17 -3.40 6.41
N THR A 86 5.80 -2.26 6.14
CA THR A 86 6.14 -1.26 7.15
C THR A 86 4.90 -0.68 7.83
N GLY A 87 3.86 -0.34 7.06
CA GLY A 87 2.59 0.18 7.58
C GLY A 87 1.86 -0.84 8.44
N CYS A 88 1.76 -2.09 7.97
CA CYS A 88 1.20 -3.19 8.76
C CYS A 88 1.98 -3.39 10.06
N ASN A 89 3.31 -3.48 9.98
CA ASN A 89 4.15 -3.71 11.16
C ASN A 89 4.04 -2.55 12.18
N GLN A 90 3.92 -1.30 11.73
CA GLN A 90 3.67 -0.18 12.63
C GLN A 90 2.31 -0.32 13.35
N SER A 91 1.27 -0.72 12.62
CA SER A 91 -0.08 -0.96 13.17
C SER A 91 -0.06 -2.07 14.23
N VAL A 92 0.53 -3.23 13.89
CA VAL A 92 0.67 -4.39 14.82
C VAL A 92 1.44 -3.99 16.08
N ASN A 93 2.50 -3.17 15.95
CA ASN A 93 3.28 -2.67 17.07
C ASN A 93 2.67 -1.42 17.74
N LYS A 94 1.43 -1.05 17.43
CA LYS A 94 0.69 0.11 17.99
C LYS A 94 1.45 1.44 17.89
N ARG A 95 2.30 1.58 16.86
CA ARG A 95 3.01 2.83 16.55
C ARG A 95 2.11 3.74 15.73
N LYS A 96 2.26 5.05 15.88
CA LYS A 96 1.54 6.01 15.04
C LYS A 96 2.03 5.90 13.60
N ILE A 97 1.10 6.06 12.65
CA ILE A 97 1.42 6.22 11.23
C ILE A 97 2.26 7.48 11.03
N ASP A 98 3.32 7.37 10.22
CA ASP A 98 4.14 8.50 9.82
C ASP A 98 3.31 9.46 8.93
N PRO A 99 3.24 10.76 9.22
CA PRO A 99 2.59 11.72 8.33
C PRO A 99 3.32 11.80 6.99
N TYR A 100 2.60 12.14 5.91
CA TYR A 100 3.14 12.16 4.55
C TYR A 100 4.49 12.87 4.40
N LYS A 101 4.69 14.01 5.09
CA LYS A 101 5.94 14.78 5.05
C LYS A 101 7.14 13.99 5.60
N GLU A 102 6.93 13.18 6.63
CA GLU A 102 7.96 12.31 7.21
C GLU A 102 8.14 11.05 6.38
N PHE A 103 7.03 10.43 5.97
CA PHE A 103 7.05 9.29 5.06
C PHE A 103 7.84 9.59 3.79
N LYS A 104 7.57 10.73 3.15
CA LYS A 104 8.23 11.16 1.91
C LYS A 104 9.74 11.25 2.08
N LYS A 105 10.21 11.77 3.22
CA LYS A 105 11.65 11.86 3.54
C LYS A 105 12.30 10.50 3.79
N LYS A 106 11.55 9.49 4.26
CA LYS A 106 12.09 8.16 4.59
C LYS A 106 12.01 7.20 3.40
N HIS A 107 10.95 7.28 2.61
CA HIS A 107 10.58 6.22 1.68
C HIS A 107 10.50 6.66 0.21
N CYS A 108 10.40 7.95 -0.11
CA CYS A 108 10.18 8.41 -1.50
C CYS A 108 11.46 8.83 -2.24
N PHE A 109 12.54 8.07 -2.07
CA PHE A 109 13.72 8.17 -2.92
C PHE A 109 13.53 7.31 -4.18
N PHE A 110 13.01 7.94 -5.25
CA PHE A 110 12.87 7.35 -6.59
C PHE A 110 13.90 7.97 -7.55
#